data_AF-A0A484DQS0-F1
#
_entry.id   AF-A0A484DQS0-F1
#
_cell.length_a   1.000
_cell.length_b   1.000
_cell.length_c   1.000
_cell.angle_alpha   90.00
_cell.angle_beta   90.00
_cell.angle_gamma   90.00
#
_symmetry.space_group_name_H-M   'P 1'
#
loop_
_entity.id
_entity.type
_entity.pdbx_description
1 polymer ?
#
loop_
_entity_poly.entity_id
_entity_poly.type
_entity_poly.pdbx_seq_one_letter_code
_entity_poly.pdbx_strand_id
1 'polypeptide(L)'
;MTLVTPSVLFQDCPSRQEIQGSLKQVQKLLSAHEASYLQSLRNLKKKINVLQSSTGKQTTRVINSTCPKLDAPINGRKLGKSHGVGHEVHVLCDPGYELVGSESRVCQESLTWSGQQPTCRGESPALIVCYLALTVMVTFSSGSSSFLFPSVSLLFFALTITHPVI
;
A
#
# COMPACT_ATOMS: atom_id res chain seq x y z
N MET A 1 78.35 -2.21 20.24
CA MET A 1 77.13 -1.39 20.12
C MET A 1 76.98 -0.98 18.66
N THR A 2 76.34 -1.83 17.87
CA THR A 2 75.99 -1.53 16.47
C THR A 2 74.65 -0.78 16.49
N LEU A 3 74.66 0.48 16.09
CA LEU A 3 73.45 1.27 15.89
C LEU A 3 72.74 0.76 14.64
N VAL A 4 71.57 0.15 14.84
CA VAL A 4 70.64 -0.20 13.77
C VAL A 4 70.08 1.11 13.21
N THR A 5 70.47 1.47 11.99
CA THR A 5 69.82 2.54 11.23
C THR A 5 68.48 2.01 10.72
N PRO A 6 67.34 2.68 10.98
CA PRO A 6 66.09 2.33 10.35
C PRO A 6 66.10 2.92 8.94
N SER A 7 66.49 2.11 7.97
CA SER A 7 66.10 2.37 6.58
C SER A 7 64.59 2.10 6.43
N VAL A 8 63.95 2.93 5.60
CA VAL A 8 62.62 2.75 4.99
C VAL A 8 61.44 3.44 5.71
N LEU A 9 61.35 4.77 5.51
CA LEU A 9 60.13 5.43 4.99
C LEU A 9 60.47 6.83 4.45
N PHE A 10 61.48 6.94 3.57
CA PHE A 10 61.60 8.11 2.69
C PHE A 10 60.68 7.86 1.50
N GLN A 11 59.38 8.04 1.72
CA GLN A 11 58.48 8.33 0.61
C GLN A 11 58.83 9.75 0.18
N ASP A 12 59.36 9.91 -1.04
CA ASP A 12 59.73 11.21 -1.59
C ASP A 12 58.62 12.23 -1.35
N CYS A 13 58.88 13.21 -0.48
CA CYS A 13 57.91 14.26 -0.18
C CYS A 13 57.69 15.07 -1.46
N PRO A 14 56.44 15.19 -1.95
CA PRO A 14 56.17 15.88 -3.21
C PRO A 14 56.60 17.34 -3.14
N SER A 15 57.10 17.85 -4.27
CA SER A 15 57.58 19.23 -4.34
C SER A 15 56.43 20.23 -4.17
N ARG A 16 56.72 21.43 -3.67
CA ARG A 16 55.70 22.49 -3.50
C ARG A 16 54.93 22.78 -4.80
N GLN A 17 55.60 22.67 -5.95
CA GLN A 17 54.98 22.89 -7.26
C GLN A 17 54.03 21.75 -7.65
N GLU A 18 54.37 20.49 -7.36
CA GLU A 18 53.48 19.33 -7.55
C GLU A 18 52.21 19.46 -6.71
N ILE A 19 52.36 19.88 -5.44
CA ILE A 19 51.22 20.10 -4.54
C ILE A 19 50.33 21.24 -5.07
N GLN A 20 50.93 22.34 -5.55
CA GLN A 20 50.17 23.45 -6.14
C GLN A 20 49.46 23.08 -7.43
N GLY A 21 50.09 22.26 -8.28
CA GLY A 21 49.45 21.70 -9.48
C GLY A 21 48.26 20.82 -9.13
N SER A 22 48.45 19.91 -8.17
CA SER A 22 47.41 19.01 -7.66
C SER A 22 46.24 19.79 -7.06
N LEU A 23 46.50 20.82 -6.26
CA LEU A 23 45.47 21.67 -5.67
C LEU A 23 44.66 22.41 -6.74
N LYS A 24 45.34 22.98 -7.76
CA LYS A 24 44.66 23.63 -8.89
C LYS A 24 43.79 22.65 -9.68
N GLN A 25 44.27 21.42 -9.86
CA GLN A 25 43.54 20.38 -10.55
C GLN A 25 42.29 19.95 -9.77
N VAL A 26 42.41 19.73 -8.46
CA VAL A 26 41.27 19.42 -7.59
C VAL A 26 40.26 20.56 -7.58
N GLN A 27 40.72 21.82 -7.48
CA GLN A 27 39.83 22.99 -7.51
C GLN A 27 39.03 23.06 -8.83
N LYS A 28 39.68 22.74 -9.96
CA LYS A 28 39.04 22.71 -11.28
C LYS A 28 38.02 21.57 -11.40
N LEU A 29 38.33 20.40 -10.84
CA LEU A 29 37.40 19.27 -10.82
C LEU A 29 36.17 19.59 -9.96
N LEU A 30 36.39 20.22 -8.81
CA LEU A 30 35.31 20.61 -7.90
C LEU A 30 34.38 21.63 -8.57
N SER A 31 34.93 22.66 -9.22
CA SER A 31 34.12 23.66 -9.92
C SER A 31 33.36 23.08 -11.12
N ALA A 32 33.98 22.15 -11.86
CA ALA A 32 33.30 21.44 -12.95
C ALA A 32 32.15 20.56 -12.42
N HIS A 33 32.36 19.86 -11.30
CA HIS A 33 31.33 19.05 -10.66
C HIS A 33 30.15 19.92 -10.17
N GLU A 34 30.43 21.03 -9.50
CA GLU A 34 29.41 21.98 -9.03
C GLU A 34 28.58 22.54 -10.20
N ALA A 35 29.24 22.94 -11.30
CA ALA A 35 28.55 23.42 -12.49
C ALA A 35 27.64 22.34 -13.11
N SER A 36 28.11 21.09 -13.18
CA SER A 36 27.33 19.96 -13.67
C SER A 36 26.11 19.64 -12.78
N TYR A 37 26.31 19.66 -11.46
CA TYR A 37 25.25 19.47 -10.46
C TYR A 37 24.18 20.55 -10.58
N LEU A 38 24.58 21.83 -10.63
CA LEU A 38 23.67 22.96 -10.80
C LEU A 38 22.93 22.91 -12.14
N GLN A 39 23.57 22.47 -13.21
CA GLN A 39 22.91 22.25 -14.49
C GLN A 39 21.85 21.15 -14.42
N SER A 40 22.17 20.05 -13.73
CA SER A 40 21.24 18.93 -13.52
C SER A 40 20.03 19.37 -12.70
N LEU A 41 20.25 20.16 -11.64
CA LEU A 41 19.16 20.76 -10.86
C LEU A 41 18.28 21.69 -11.69
N ARG A 42 18.87 22.52 -12.57
CA ARG A 42 18.10 23.37 -13.50
C ARG A 42 17.24 22.53 -14.44
N ASN A 43 17.77 21.45 -14.98
CA ASN A 43 17.03 20.53 -15.84
C ASN A 43 15.90 19.83 -15.09
N LEU A 44 16.16 19.38 -13.87
CA LEU A 44 15.15 18.75 -13.02
C LEU A 44 14.05 19.74 -12.65
N LYS A 45 14.39 20.98 -12.30
CA LYS A 45 13.41 22.04 -12.04
C LYS A 45 12.54 22.32 -13.27
N LYS A 46 13.10 22.31 -14.48
CA LYS A 46 12.31 22.43 -15.71
C LYS A 46 11.34 21.25 -15.86
N LYS A 47 11.79 20.01 -15.63
CA LYS A 47 10.90 18.82 -15.65
C LYS A 47 9.79 18.93 -14.61
N ILE A 48 10.13 19.33 -13.37
CA ILE A 48 9.14 19.58 -12.31
C ILE A 48 8.17 20.68 -12.74
N ASN A 49 8.63 21.80 -13.29
CA ASN A 49 7.75 22.87 -13.77
C ASN A 49 6.81 22.41 -14.89
N VAL A 50 7.24 21.47 -15.75
CA VAL A 50 6.41 20.87 -16.80
C VAL A 50 5.37 19.91 -16.19
N LEU A 51 5.74 19.14 -15.17
CA LEU A 51 4.80 18.31 -14.41
C LEU A 51 3.87 19.16 -13.53
N GLN A 52 4.34 20.31 -13.06
CA GLN A 52 3.56 21.30 -12.36
C GLN A 52 2.65 22.07 -13.30
N SER A 53 3.03 22.31 -14.57
CA SER A 53 2.12 22.92 -15.53
C SER A 53 0.98 21.98 -15.91
N SER A 54 1.19 20.66 -15.83
CA SER A 54 0.09 19.67 -15.93
C SER A 54 -0.74 19.55 -14.64
N THR A 55 -0.22 19.94 -13.47
CA THR A 55 -0.98 20.03 -12.20
C THR A 55 -1.37 21.46 -11.79
N GLY A 56 -1.07 22.48 -12.62
CA GLY A 56 -1.03 23.90 -12.23
C GLY A 56 -1.53 24.87 -13.30
N LYS A 57 -2.20 24.37 -14.34
CA LYS A 57 -3.20 25.11 -15.11
C LYS A 57 -4.59 24.60 -14.76
N GLN A 58 -4.97 24.75 -13.50
CA GLN A 58 -6.37 24.81 -13.09
C GLN A 58 -6.57 26.03 -12.20
N THR A 59 -6.36 27.21 -12.77
CA THR A 59 -6.90 28.43 -12.17
C THR A 59 -8.40 28.47 -12.47
N THR A 60 -9.19 28.50 -11.40
CA THR A 60 -10.63 28.81 -11.30
C THR A 60 -11.63 27.83 -11.91
N ARG A 61 -11.97 26.80 -11.12
CA ARG A 61 -13.14 26.92 -10.23
C ARG A 61 -12.83 26.06 -9.00
N VAL A 62 -12.60 26.70 -7.84
CA VAL A 62 -12.86 26.02 -6.57
C VAL A 62 -14.38 25.88 -6.50
N ILE A 63 -14.93 24.95 -7.29
CA ILE A 63 -16.09 24.24 -6.81
C ILE A 63 -15.49 23.32 -5.78
N ASN A 64 -16.11 23.20 -4.63
CA ASN A 64 -15.93 22.03 -3.79
C ASN A 64 -16.52 20.82 -4.56
N SER A 65 -15.89 20.43 -5.68
CA SER A 65 -16.26 19.35 -6.60
C SER A 65 -15.75 18.05 -6.00
N THR A 66 -16.33 17.72 -4.86
CA THR A 66 -16.01 16.58 -4.04
C THR A 66 -17.24 15.69 -4.01
N CYS A 67 -17.07 14.39 -4.25
CA CYS A 67 -18.15 13.42 -4.12
C CYS A 67 -18.65 13.33 -2.67
N PRO A 68 -19.88 12.85 -2.45
CA PRO A 68 -20.40 12.62 -1.09
C PRO A 68 -19.44 11.79 -0.26
N LYS A 69 -19.27 12.16 1.01
CA LYS A 69 -18.45 11.38 1.93
C LYS A 69 -19.08 9.99 2.09
N LEU A 70 -18.34 8.96 1.66
CA LEU A 70 -18.73 7.57 1.94
C LEU A 70 -18.37 7.23 3.38
N ASP A 71 -19.32 6.70 4.12
CA ASP A 71 -19.04 6.08 5.41
C ASP A 71 -18.44 4.68 5.23
N ALA A 72 -17.80 4.17 6.27
CA ALA A 72 -17.36 2.77 6.26
C ALA A 72 -18.59 1.86 6.28
N PRO A 73 -18.60 0.74 5.51
CA PRO A 73 -19.66 -0.24 5.62
C PRO A 73 -19.66 -0.88 7.01
N ILE A 74 -20.83 -1.34 7.46
CA ILE A 74 -20.95 -2.14 8.68
C ILE A 74 -20.12 -3.42 8.48
N ASN A 75 -19.34 -3.82 9.48
CA ASN A 75 -18.41 -4.96 9.41
C ASN A 75 -17.37 -4.85 8.29
N GLY A 76 -16.87 -3.63 8.06
CA GLY A 76 -15.77 -3.38 7.15
C GLY A 76 -15.18 -1.99 7.34
N ARG A 77 -14.22 -1.68 6.48
CA ARG A 77 -13.44 -0.44 6.50
C ARG A 77 -13.31 0.15 5.11
N LYS A 78 -13.36 1.48 5.05
CA LYS A 78 -13.04 2.26 3.86
C LYS A 78 -11.59 2.75 3.90
N LEU A 79 -10.85 2.50 2.84
CA LEU A 79 -9.49 2.97 2.60
C LEU A 79 -9.55 4.16 1.63
N GLY A 80 -8.91 5.28 2.01
CA GLY A 80 -8.94 6.53 1.25
C GLY A 80 -9.69 7.65 1.97
N LYS A 81 -9.03 8.82 2.10
CA LYS A 81 -9.55 9.99 2.82
C LYS A 81 -10.05 11.09 1.91
N SER A 82 -9.52 11.17 0.68
CA SER A 82 -9.88 12.18 -0.31
C SER A 82 -11.11 11.75 -1.11
N HIS A 83 -11.98 12.72 -1.42
CA HIS A 83 -13.22 12.49 -2.18
C HIS A 83 -13.32 13.40 -3.41
N GLY A 84 -12.21 14.05 -3.80
CA GLY A 84 -12.19 14.90 -5.00
C GLY A 84 -12.32 14.07 -6.28
N VAL A 85 -12.75 14.70 -7.37
CA VAL A 85 -12.80 14.06 -8.70
C VAL A 85 -11.45 13.40 -9.04
N GLY A 86 -11.50 12.16 -9.52
CA GLY A 86 -10.34 11.33 -9.84
C GLY A 86 -9.74 10.56 -8.66
N HIS A 87 -10.14 10.86 -7.42
CA HIS A 87 -9.71 10.06 -6.27
C HIS A 87 -10.49 8.74 -6.18
N GLU A 88 -9.78 7.68 -5.78
CA GLU A 88 -10.31 6.35 -5.57
C GLU A 88 -10.38 6.00 -4.08
N VAL A 89 -11.43 5.29 -3.68
CA VAL A 89 -11.57 4.67 -2.38
C VAL A 89 -11.73 3.17 -2.55
N HIS A 90 -11.16 2.41 -1.62
CA HIS A 90 -11.32 0.96 -1.56
C HIS A 90 -12.08 0.56 -0.32
N VAL A 91 -12.79 -0.55 -0.39
CA VAL A 91 -13.54 -1.11 0.73
C VAL A 91 -13.05 -2.51 1.01
N LEU A 92 -12.82 -2.78 2.30
CA LEU A 92 -12.41 -4.09 2.78
C LEU A 92 -13.38 -4.54 3.86
N CYS A 93 -13.89 -5.75 3.77
CA CYS A 93 -14.73 -6.33 4.81
C CYS A 93 -13.89 -6.95 5.93
N ASP A 94 -14.47 -6.97 7.13
CA ASP A 94 -13.87 -7.63 8.29
C ASP A 94 -13.85 -9.16 8.09
N PRO A 95 -12.93 -9.89 8.75
CA PRO A 95 -12.91 -11.35 8.70
C PRO A 95 -14.27 -11.90 9.15
N GLY A 96 -14.92 -12.74 8.35
CA GLY A 96 -16.34 -13.06 8.57
C GLY A 96 -17.21 -12.82 7.37
N TYR A 97 -16.88 -11.75 6.65
CA TYR A 97 -17.82 -11.06 5.79
C TYR A 97 -17.31 -11.02 4.35
N GLU A 98 -18.23 -11.15 3.41
CA GLU A 98 -17.96 -11.07 1.98
C GLU A 98 -18.39 -9.69 1.44
N LEU A 99 -17.55 -9.13 0.57
CA LEU A 99 -17.83 -7.87 -0.10
C LEU A 99 -18.85 -8.10 -1.22
N VAL A 100 -19.97 -7.39 -1.14
CA VAL A 100 -20.99 -7.35 -2.19
C VAL A 100 -21.06 -5.93 -2.76
N GLY A 101 -20.79 -5.79 -4.06
CA GLY A 101 -20.75 -4.50 -4.76
C GLY A 101 -19.35 -4.22 -5.33
N SER A 102 -18.99 -2.94 -5.46
CA SER A 102 -17.68 -2.54 -6.00
C SER A 102 -16.63 -2.42 -4.90
N GLU A 103 -15.54 -3.17 -5.02
CA GLU A 103 -14.38 -3.11 -4.11
C GLU A 103 -13.72 -1.73 -4.12
N SER A 104 -13.61 -1.13 -5.30
CA SER A 104 -13.11 0.22 -5.46
C SER A 104 -14.12 1.13 -6.16
N ARG A 105 -14.09 2.41 -5.79
CA ARG A 105 -14.96 3.44 -6.35
C ARG A 105 -14.16 4.70 -6.60
N VAL A 106 -14.34 5.30 -7.77
CA VAL A 106 -13.67 6.52 -8.20
C VAL A 106 -14.67 7.67 -8.22
N CYS A 107 -14.29 8.83 -7.70
CA CYS A 107 -15.12 10.03 -7.79
C CYS A 107 -15.08 10.57 -9.22
N GLN A 108 -16.23 10.54 -9.90
CA GLN A 108 -16.34 10.98 -11.30
C GLN A 108 -16.55 12.49 -11.39
N GLU A 109 -16.35 13.07 -12.57
CA GLU A 109 -16.62 14.50 -12.85
C GLU A 109 -18.09 14.89 -12.59
N SER A 110 -19.01 13.92 -12.64
CA SER A 110 -20.42 14.04 -12.27
C SER A 110 -20.66 14.19 -10.75
N LEU A 111 -19.61 14.23 -9.93
CA LEU A 111 -19.68 14.25 -8.46
C LEU A 111 -20.38 13.02 -7.85
N THR A 112 -20.36 11.91 -8.59
CA THR A 112 -20.87 10.63 -8.16
C THR A 112 -19.75 9.60 -8.09
N TRP A 113 -19.85 8.68 -7.14
CA TRP A 113 -18.93 7.55 -7.06
C TRP A 113 -19.28 6.51 -8.13
N SER A 114 -18.27 6.05 -8.86
CA SER A 114 -18.42 4.97 -9.84
C SER A 114 -18.85 3.65 -9.15
N GLY A 115 -19.40 2.73 -9.93
CA GLY A 115 -19.75 1.39 -9.44
C GLY A 115 -20.92 1.37 -8.46
N GLN A 116 -21.07 0.23 -7.78
CA GLN A 116 -22.16 -0.06 -6.87
C GLN A 116 -21.73 0.18 -5.41
N GLN A 117 -22.68 0.55 -4.55
CA GLN A 117 -22.43 0.74 -3.13
C GLN A 117 -22.00 -0.59 -2.47
N PRO A 118 -20.77 -0.69 -1.94
CA PRO A 118 -20.32 -1.92 -1.29
C PRO A 118 -21.00 -2.12 0.06
N THR A 119 -21.28 -3.39 0.35
CA THR A 119 -21.80 -3.86 1.64
C THR A 119 -21.06 -5.13 2.04
N CYS A 120 -20.90 -5.36 3.34
CA CYS A 120 -20.26 -6.57 3.87
C CYS A 120 -21.33 -7.50 4.42
N ARG A 121 -21.53 -8.65 3.77
CA ARG A 121 -22.55 -9.64 4.18
C ARG A 121 -21.93 -10.78 4.96
N GLY A 122 -22.53 -11.08 6.12
CA GLY A 122 -22.07 -12.09 7.07
C GLY A 122 -22.54 -13.48 6.68
N GLU A 123 -22.17 -13.94 5.50
CA GLU A 123 -22.36 -15.33 5.08
C GLU A 123 -21.19 -15.74 4.19
N SER A 124 -19.94 -15.51 4.64
CA SER A 124 -18.82 -16.02 3.85
C SER A 124 -18.92 -17.55 3.84
N PRO A 125 -19.24 -18.17 2.68
CA PRO A 125 -19.40 -19.62 2.62
C PRO A 125 -18.08 -20.29 2.96
N ALA A 126 -16.95 -19.62 2.71
CA ALA A 126 -15.62 -20.05 3.10
C ALA A 126 -15.44 -20.26 4.61
N LEU A 127 -15.98 -19.39 5.48
CA LEU A 127 -15.87 -19.60 6.93
C LEU A 127 -16.84 -20.66 7.44
N ILE A 128 -18.03 -20.75 6.86
CA ILE A 128 -18.97 -21.84 7.17
C ILE A 128 -18.33 -23.18 6.78
N VAL A 129 -17.75 -23.28 5.58
CA VAL A 129 -17.03 -24.47 5.10
C VAL A 129 -15.79 -24.76 5.94
N CYS A 130 -15.01 -23.75 6.30
CA CYS A 130 -13.83 -23.93 7.15
C CYS A 130 -14.22 -24.40 8.56
N TYR A 131 -15.29 -23.84 9.14
CA TYR A 131 -15.83 -24.27 10.42
C TYR A 131 -16.32 -25.73 10.38
N LEU A 132 -17.11 -26.08 9.36
CA LEU A 132 -17.57 -27.47 9.16
C LEU A 132 -16.39 -28.43 8.95
N ALA A 133 -15.41 -28.06 8.13
CA ALA A 133 -14.21 -28.87 7.90
C ALA A 133 -13.39 -29.06 9.18
N LEU A 134 -13.21 -27.99 9.98
CA LEU A 134 -12.55 -28.08 11.29
C LEU A 134 -13.31 -29.02 12.23
N THR A 135 -14.64 -28.92 12.32
CA THR A 135 -15.43 -29.84 13.16
C THR A 135 -15.30 -31.29 12.71
N VAL A 136 -15.29 -31.55 11.39
CA VAL A 136 -15.12 -32.89 10.83
C VAL A 136 -13.72 -33.43 11.14
N MET A 137 -12.66 -32.63 10.93
CA MET A 137 -11.28 -33.03 11.23
C MET A 137 -11.08 -33.37 12.72
N VAL A 138 -11.71 -32.61 13.62
CA VAL A 138 -11.68 -32.89 15.07
C VAL A 138 -12.39 -34.22 15.38
N THR A 139 -13.54 -34.50 14.76
CA THR A 139 -14.24 -35.79 14.93
C THR A 139 -13.47 -37.00 14.39
N PHE A 140 -12.72 -36.84 13.30
CA PHE A 140 -11.88 -37.92 12.74
C PHE A 140 -10.60 -38.15 13.56
N SER A 141 -9.99 -37.10 14.10
CA SER A 141 -8.80 -37.21 14.94
C SER A 141 -9.08 -37.84 16.30
N SER A 142 -10.28 -37.66 16.86
CA SER A 142 -10.58 -38.10 18.21
C SER A 142 -11.16 -39.51 18.30
N GLY A 143 -11.63 -40.12 17.19
CA GLY A 143 -12.14 -41.50 17.15
C GLY A 143 -13.18 -41.84 18.24
N SER A 144 -13.82 -40.82 18.83
CA SER A 144 -14.66 -40.94 20.01
C SER A 144 -16.06 -40.49 19.65
N SER A 145 -16.96 -41.46 19.56
CA SER A 145 -18.39 -41.35 19.29
C SER A 145 -19.18 -40.64 20.41
N SER A 146 -18.63 -39.58 21.02
CA SER A 146 -19.15 -39.00 22.25
C SER A 146 -18.94 -37.48 22.33
N PHE A 147 -19.43 -36.72 21.35
CA PHE A 147 -19.67 -35.29 21.56
C PHE A 147 -21.17 -35.03 21.62
N LEU A 148 -21.64 -34.85 22.84
CA LEU A 148 -22.92 -34.22 23.15
C LEU A 148 -22.95 -32.83 22.51
N PHE A 149 -23.66 -32.68 21.40
CA PHE A 149 -24.13 -31.38 20.94
C PHE A 149 -25.06 -30.81 22.03
N PRO A 150 -24.83 -29.60 22.57
CA PRO A 150 -25.87 -28.94 23.33
C PRO A 150 -26.95 -28.49 22.33
N SER A 151 -28.02 -29.31 22.24
CA SER A 151 -29.43 -28.90 22.11
C SER A 151 -29.91 -27.87 21.06
N VAL A 152 -29.09 -27.40 20.10
CA VAL A 152 -29.56 -26.39 19.10
C VAL A 152 -29.67 -26.95 17.66
N SER A 153 -29.10 -28.12 17.35
CA SER A 153 -29.13 -28.68 15.98
C SER A 153 -30.40 -29.46 15.62
N LEU A 154 -31.22 -29.88 16.61
CA LEU A 154 -32.45 -30.64 16.33
C LEU A 154 -33.60 -29.77 15.81
N LEU A 155 -33.57 -28.44 15.99
CA LEU A 155 -34.62 -27.56 15.47
C LEU A 155 -34.43 -27.21 13.98
N PHE A 156 -33.20 -27.21 13.45
CA PHE A 156 -32.95 -26.93 12.03
C PHE A 156 -33.10 -28.16 11.13
N PHE A 157 -32.77 -29.36 11.63
CA PHE A 157 -33.04 -30.60 10.88
C PHE A 157 -34.51 -30.98 10.86
N ALA A 158 -35.31 -30.58 11.85
CA ALA A 158 -36.75 -30.87 11.88
C ALA A 158 -37.58 -30.01 10.89
N LEU A 159 -37.14 -28.79 10.54
CA LEU A 159 -37.87 -27.94 9.59
C LEU A 159 -37.64 -28.29 8.12
N THR A 160 -36.63 -29.10 7.79
CA THR A 160 -36.32 -29.47 6.39
C THR A 160 -36.91 -30.81 5.96
N ILE A 161 -37.51 -31.60 6.87
CA ILE A 161 -37.98 -32.97 6.58
C ILE A 161 -39.53 -33.08 6.46
N THR A 162 -40.30 -32.01 6.68
CA THR A 162 -41.78 -32.04 6.55
C THR A 162 -42.30 -31.27 5.34
N HIS A 163 -41.76 -31.54 4.14
CA HIS A 163 -42.49 -31.31 2.88
C HIS A 163 -42.30 -32.51 1.94
N PRO A 164 -43.18 -33.53 2.00
CA PRO A 164 -43.35 -34.42 0.87
C PRO A 164 -44.16 -33.70 -0.20
N VAL A 165 -43.48 -33.35 -1.29
CA VAL A 165 -44.11 -33.22 -2.60
C VAL A 165 -44.62 -34.60 -2.99
N ILE A 166 -45.94 -34.76 -3.03
CA ILE A 166 -46.76 -35.51 -4.03
C ILE A 166 -48.12 -34.83 -4.04
#